data_AF-A0A1Z3CLB8-F1
#
_entry.id   AF-A0A1Z3CLB8-F1
#
_cell.length_a   1.000
_cell.length_b   1.000
_cell.length_c   1.000
_cell.angle_alpha   90.00
_cell.angle_beta   90.00
_cell.angle_gamma   90.00
#
_symmetry.space_group_name_H-M   'P 1'
#
loop_
_entity.id
_entity.type
_entity.pdbx_description
1 polymer ?
#
loop_
_entity_poly.entity_id
_entity_poly.type
_entity_poly.pdbx_seq_one_letter_code
_entity_poly.pdbx_strand_id
1 'polypeptide(L)' 'MPNIPFPTLGGVIFWDNIRECCGWKLQRNSFTGHYRILDPHNIRRAWGSGEALERIFNKYV' A
#
# COMPACT_ATOMS: atom_id res chain seq x y z
N MET A 1 17.56 -21.62 -2.01
CA MET A 1 16.20 -22.18 -1.90
C MET A 1 15.46 -21.93 -3.21
N PRO A 2 14.73 -22.92 -3.76
CA PRO A 2 14.05 -22.75 -5.04
C PRO A 2 12.81 -21.86 -4.86
N ASN A 3 12.60 -20.97 -5.82
CA ASN A 3 11.49 -20.02 -5.84
C ASN A 3 10.22 -20.76 -6.27
N ILE A 4 9.40 -21.20 -5.31
CA ILE A 4 8.11 -21.86 -5.57
C ILE A 4 7.15 -20.77 -6.07
N PRO A 5 6.67 -20.81 -7.32
CA PRO A 5 5.70 -19.83 -7.82
C PRO A 5 4.36 -20.08 -7.15
N PHE A 6 4.12 -19.40 -6.04
CA PHE A 6 2.83 -19.39 -5.36
C PHE A 6 1.98 -18.25 -5.97
N PRO A 7 0.73 -18.50 -6.39
CA PRO A 7 -0.16 -17.40 -6.75
C PRO A 7 -0.33 -16.53 -5.51
N THR A 8 -0.02 -15.24 -5.59
CA THR A 8 -0.30 -14.30 -4.51
C THR A 8 -1.81 -14.13 -4.39
N LEU A 9 -2.48 -15.07 -3.72
CA LEU A 9 -3.94 -15.11 -3.51
C LEU A 9 -4.46 -13.99 -2.58
N GLY A 10 -3.70 -12.93 -2.34
CA GLY A 10 -4.03 -11.94 -1.32
C GLY A 10 -3.36 -10.57 -1.41
N GLY A 11 -2.42 -10.35 -2.34
CA GLY A 11 -1.71 -9.07 -2.45
C GLY A 11 -2.60 -7.88 -2.84
N VAL A 12 -3.80 -8.15 -3.34
CA VAL A 12 -4.85 -7.16 -3.66
C VAL A 12 -6.01 -7.24 -2.66
N ILE A 13 -6.41 -8.44 -2.23
CA ILE A 13 -7.56 -8.64 -1.33
C ILE A 13 -7.31 -8.09 0.07
N PHE A 14 -6.08 -8.18 0.57
CA PHE A 14 -5.75 -7.72 1.92
C PHE A 14 -5.36 -6.24 1.98
N TRP A 15 -5.62 -5.42 0.96
CA TRP A 15 -5.24 -3.99 0.96
C TRP A 15 -6.45 -3.10 0.77
N ASP A 16 -6.94 -2.54 1.88
CA ASP A 16 -8.03 -1.59 1.91
C ASP A 16 -7.54 -0.22 1.46
N ASN A 17 -8.25 0.41 0.51
CA ASN A 17 -7.94 1.77 0.08
C ASN A 17 -8.47 2.76 1.12
N ILE A 18 -7.56 3.39 1.87
CA ILE A 18 -7.89 4.34 2.95
C ILE A 18 -8.13 5.74 2.37
N ARG A 19 -7.30 6.15 1.41
CA ARG A 19 -7.42 7.44 0.72
C ARG A 19 -6.92 7.34 -0.70
N GLU A 20 -7.57 8.08 -1.59
CA GLU A 20 -7.14 8.26 -2.97
C GLU A 20 -7.24 9.74 -3.35
N CYS A 21 -6.18 10.29 -3.92
CA CYS A 21 -6.15 11.68 -4.38
C CYS A 21 -5.16 11.83 -5.55
N CYS A 22 -5.60 12.46 -6.64
CA CYS A 22 -4.79 12.67 -7.85
C CYS A 22 -4.10 11.39 -8.38
N GLY A 23 -4.73 10.22 -8.22
CA GLY A 23 -4.19 8.91 -8.59
C GLY A 23 -3.26 8.27 -7.55
N TRP A 24 -2.84 9.01 -6.53
CA TRP A 24 -2.12 8.44 -5.38
C TRP A 24 -3.07 7.67 -4.48
N LYS A 25 -2.66 6.49 -4.02
CA LYS A 25 -3.47 5.62 -3.16
C LYS A 25 -2.73 5.30 -1.88
N LEU A 26 -3.34 5.62 -0.75
CA LEU A 26 -2.93 5.13 0.55
C LEU A 26 -3.74 3.88 0.87
N GLN A 27 -3.07 2.73 0.95
CA GLN A 27 -3.70 1.46 1.24
C GLN A 27 -3.21 0.90 2.57
N ARG A 28 -4.10 0.27 3.33
CA ARG A 28 -3.78 -0.44 4.57
C ARG A 28 -3.96 -1.93 4.37
N ASN A 29 -2.98 -2.70 4.82
CA ASN A 29 -3.05 -4.13 4.81
C ASN A 29 -3.96 -4.60 5.95
N SER A 30 -5.09 -5.24 5.66
CA SER A 30 -6.07 -5.68 6.66
C SER A 30 -5.55 -6.81 7.55
N PHE A 31 -4.56 -7.58 7.07
CA PHE A 31 -3.99 -8.72 7.80
C PHE A 31 -2.85 -8.32 8.75
N THR A 32 -1.94 -7.47 8.29
CA THR A 32 -0.74 -7.03 9.03
C THR A 32 -0.85 -5.63 9.63
N GLY A 33 -1.86 -4.85 9.23
CA GLY A 33 -2.05 -3.47 9.66
C GLY A 33 -1.08 -2.46 9.02
N HIS A 34 -0.18 -2.88 8.14
CA HIS A 34 0.78 -1.98 7.49
C HIS A 34 0.15 -1.10 6.42
N TYR A 35 0.69 0.09 6.20
CA TYR A 35 0.22 1.05 5.21
C TYR A 35 1.19 1.12 4.04
N ARG A 36 0.71 1.29 2.81
CA ARG A 36 1.54 1.57 1.63
C ARG A 36 0.98 2.75 0.85
N ILE A 37 1.88 3.51 0.23
CA ILE A 37 1.53 4.59 -0.71
C ILE A 37 1.88 4.12 -2.11
N LEU A 38 0.89 4.17 -3.00
CA LEU A 38 1.04 3.97 -4.44
C LEU A 38 0.93 5.32 -5.13
N ASP A 39 1.72 5.53 -6.16
CA ASP A 39 1.57 6.66 -7.09
C ASP A 39 0.49 6.36 -8.15
N PRO A 40 0.18 7.32 -9.05
CA PRO A 40 -0.80 7.14 -10.13
C PRO A 40 -0.47 6.02 -11.11
N HIS A 41 0.80 5.59 -11.18
CA HIS A 41 1.24 4.47 -12.01
C HIS A 41 1.20 3.14 -11.26
N ASN A 42 0.59 3.11 -10.07
CA ASN A 42 0.56 1.99 -9.13
C ASN A 42 1.94 1.53 -8.66
N ILE A 43 2.94 2.42 -8.68
CA ILE A 43 4.28 2.14 -8.15
C ILE A 43 4.30 2.49 -6.67
N ARG A 44 4.79 1.56 -5.84
CA ARG A 44 4.92 1.77 -4.40
C ARG A 44 6.03 2.78 -4.10
N ARG A 45 5.65 3.93 -3.55
CA ARG A 45 6.56 5.02 -3.13
C ARG A 45 6.96 4.92 -1.67
N ALA A 46 6.10 4.36 -0.82
CA ALA A 46 6.39 4.15 0.60
C ALA A 46 5.60 2.95 1.17
N TRP A 47 6.12 2.36 2.26
CA TRP A 47 5.45 1.34 3.08
C TRP A 47 5.95 1.46 4.53
N GLY A 48 5.07 1.24 5.49
CA GLY A 48 5.42 1.24 6.92
C GLY A 48 4.20 1.03 7.81
N SER A 49 4.34 1.30 9.10
CA SER A 49 3.26 1.21 10.09
C SER A 49 2.67 2.59 10.40
N GLY A 50 1.34 2.73 10.29
CA GLY A 50 0.53 3.77 10.94
C GLY A 50 0.69 5.23 10.47
N GLU A 51 0.29 6.14 11.37
CA GLU A 51 0.11 7.59 11.19
C GLU A 51 1.26 8.33 10.50
N ALA A 52 2.48 7.82 10.63
CA ALA A 52 3.64 8.38 9.93
C ALA A 52 3.45 8.37 8.40
N LEU A 53 2.86 7.29 7.86
CA LEU A 53 2.57 7.20 6.44
C LEU A 53 1.41 8.10 6.02
N GLU A 54 0.43 8.34 6.88
CA GLU A 54 -0.63 9.32 6.60
C GLU A 54 -0.05 10.75 6.51
N ARG A 55 0.86 11.11 7.42
CA ARG A 55 1.56 12.40 7.35
C ARG A 55 2.42 12.53 6.10
N ILE A 56 3.04 11.43 5.66
CA ILE A 56 3.82 11.39 4.42
C ILE A 56 2.90 11.48 3.19
N PHE A 57 1.72 10.85 3.22
CA PHE A 57 0.74 10.93 2.13
C PHE A 57 0.31 12.37 1.88
N ASN A 58 0.00 13.13 2.92
CA ASN A 58 -0.33 14.56 2.80
C ASN A 58 0.83 15.45 2.26
N LYS A 59 2.06 14.92 2.12
CA LYS A 59 3.15 15.63 1.43
C LYS A 59 3.18 15.35 -0.07
N TYR A 60 2.52 14.29 -0.53
CA TYR A 60 2.50 13.87 -1.94
C TYR A 60 1.28 14.39 -2.71
N VAL A 61 0.22 14.81 -2.01
CA VAL A 61 -1.04 15.33 -2.57
C VAL A 61 -1.34 16.72 -2.05
#